data_AF-A0A9X0R0N1-F1
#
_entry.id   AF-A0A9X0R0N1-F1
#
_cell.length_a   1.000
_cell.length_b   1.000
_cell.length_c   1.000
_cell.angle_alpha   90.00
_cell.angle_beta   90.00
_cell.angle_gamma   90.00
#
_symmetry.space_group_name_H-M   'P 1'
#
loop_
_entity.id
_entity.type
_entity.pdbx_description
1 polymer ?
#
loop_
_entity_poly.entity_id
_entity_poly.type
_entity_poly.pdbx_seq_one_letter_code
_entity_poly.pdbx_strand_id
1 'polypeptide(L)'
;MREIGWAARRSGAMVAAFGLLLGGCAVPKEVNPVEIWRRVSGAADEGRLPPPGMDLPSPNLASVPPRPERPTPESRAALTAALAADRASSRGPVILRQVPDGTGTTSPGSPPVPGAPPRPPSFAAAPVIPWNDVAPPRASRAELPASAVPTLRPGAAPPPPPRALAPEPEPALPELPDEAPAPPPPDLLAPPRNR
;
A
#
# COMPACT_ATOMS: atom_id res chain seq x y z
N MET A 1 27.95 -61.62 33.57
CA MET A 1 27.39 -61.18 32.27
C MET A 1 25.90 -60.86 32.46
N ARG A 2 25.50 -59.60 32.69
CA ARG A 2 24.10 -59.10 32.65
C ARG A 2 24.03 -57.62 33.11
N GLU A 3 24.51 -56.66 32.31
CA GLU A 3 24.41 -55.21 32.67
C GLU A 3 24.19 -54.26 31.46
N ILE A 4 23.84 -54.75 30.25
CA ILE A 4 23.79 -53.90 29.03
C ILE A 4 22.34 -53.45 28.66
N GLY A 5 21.31 -53.94 29.35
CA GLY A 5 19.91 -53.75 28.94
C GLY A 5 19.22 -52.44 29.34
N TRP A 6 19.81 -51.61 30.21
CA TRP A 6 19.08 -50.52 30.87
C TRP A 6 19.21 -49.15 30.18
N ALA A 7 20.24 -48.94 29.36
CA ALA A 7 20.48 -47.66 28.70
C ALA A 7 19.50 -47.37 27.53
N ALA A 8 19.09 -48.40 26.78
CA ALA A 8 18.24 -48.22 25.59
C ALA A 8 16.79 -47.78 25.91
N ARG A 9 16.27 -48.12 27.10
CA ARG A 9 14.89 -47.77 27.50
C ARG A 9 14.73 -46.31 27.95
N ARG A 10 15.81 -45.67 28.42
CA ARG A 10 15.77 -44.27 28.87
C ARG A 10 15.71 -43.28 27.70
N SER A 11 16.37 -43.59 26.59
CA SER A 11 16.39 -42.71 25.41
C SER A 11 15.03 -42.59 24.73
N GLY A 12 14.25 -43.69 24.66
CA GLY A 12 12.92 -43.67 24.04
C GLY A 12 11.90 -42.83 24.81
N ALA A 13 11.93 -42.89 26.15
CA ALA A 13 11.05 -42.10 26.99
C ALA A 13 11.35 -40.60 26.90
N MET A 14 12.62 -40.21 26.77
CA MET A 14 13.01 -38.81 26.65
C MET A 14 12.60 -38.24 25.29
N VAL A 15 12.75 -38.98 24.19
CA VAL A 15 12.29 -38.54 22.85
C VAL A 15 10.77 -38.44 22.78
N ALA A 16 10.03 -39.38 23.38
CA ALA A 16 8.58 -39.31 23.44
C ALA A 16 8.09 -38.12 24.29
N ALA A 17 8.74 -37.86 25.43
CA ALA A 17 8.44 -36.71 26.28
C ALA A 17 8.76 -35.39 25.58
N PHE A 18 9.91 -35.29 24.89
CA PHE A 18 10.26 -34.11 24.09
C PHE A 18 9.27 -33.92 22.93
N GLY A 19 8.87 -34.99 22.25
CA GLY A 19 7.86 -34.93 21.19
C GLY A 19 6.49 -34.44 21.68
N LEU A 20 6.08 -34.82 22.89
CA LEU A 20 4.86 -34.32 23.54
C LEU A 20 4.98 -32.85 23.98
N LEU A 21 6.16 -32.44 24.49
CA LEU A 21 6.44 -31.05 24.86
C LEU A 21 6.49 -30.11 23.64
N LEU A 22 7.04 -30.57 22.51
CA LEU A 22 7.00 -29.81 21.24
C LEU A 22 5.62 -29.84 20.58
N GLY A 23 4.86 -30.94 20.73
CA GLY A 23 3.49 -31.05 20.22
C GLY A 23 2.45 -30.19 20.97
N GLY A 24 2.80 -29.69 22.16
CA GLY A 24 1.94 -28.81 22.97
C GLY A 24 2.05 -27.32 22.64
N CYS A 25 3.02 -26.91 21.81
CA CYS A 25 3.09 -25.54 21.32
C CYS A 25 2.02 -25.36 20.24
N ALA A 26 0.88 -24.76 20.61
CA ALA A 26 -0.12 -24.32 19.66
C ALA A 26 0.51 -23.28 18.71
N VAL A 27 0.97 -23.76 17.55
CA VAL A 27 1.53 -22.91 16.50
C VAL A 27 0.40 -22.03 15.96
N PRO A 28 0.49 -20.69 16.05
CA PRO A 28 -0.51 -19.80 15.49
C PRO A 28 -0.73 -20.13 14.01
N LYS A 29 -1.98 -20.02 13.54
CA LYS A 29 -2.34 -20.38 12.15
C LYS A 29 -1.56 -19.56 11.12
N GLU A 30 -1.10 -18.37 11.51
CA GLU A 30 -0.33 -17.43 10.70
C GLU A 30 1.09 -17.92 10.40
N VAL A 31 1.66 -18.79 11.25
CA VAL A 31 3.02 -19.34 11.09
C VAL A 31 3.03 -20.84 10.83
N ASN A 32 1.86 -21.49 10.79
CA ASN A 32 1.76 -22.90 10.47
C ASN A 32 1.95 -23.12 8.95
N PRO A 33 3.02 -23.81 8.51
CA PRO A 33 3.32 -24.00 7.09
C PRO A 33 2.22 -24.78 6.36
N VAL A 34 1.50 -25.67 7.05
CA VAL A 34 0.38 -26.42 6.46
C VAL A 34 -0.79 -25.48 6.18
N GLU A 35 -1.13 -24.58 7.10
CA GLU A 35 -2.21 -23.59 6.90
C GLU A 35 -1.85 -22.57 5.81
N ILE A 36 -0.59 -22.13 5.77
CA ILE A 36 -0.07 -21.27 4.69
C ILE A 36 -0.24 -21.99 3.34
N TRP A 37 0.19 -23.26 3.26
CA TRP A 37 0.05 -24.05 2.04
C TRP A 37 -1.41 -24.20 1.62
N ARG A 38 -2.32 -24.49 2.55
CA ARG A 38 -3.77 -24.60 2.24
C ARG A 38 -4.37 -23.31 1.69
N ARG A 39 -3.92 -22.14 2.16
CA ARG A 39 -4.35 -20.84 1.62
C ARG A 39 -3.79 -20.60 0.22
N VAL A 40 -2.51 -20.89 0.00
CA VAL A 40 -1.84 -20.69 -1.30
C VAL A 40 -2.38 -21.65 -2.35
N SER A 41 -2.63 -22.91 -1.99
CA SER A 41 -3.17 -23.92 -2.91
C SER A 41 -4.66 -23.74 -3.19
N GLY A 42 -5.34 -22.78 -2.55
CA GLY A 42 -6.79 -22.61 -2.62
C GLY A 42 -7.60 -23.67 -1.86
N ALA A 43 -6.94 -24.62 -1.19
CA ALA A 43 -7.61 -25.68 -0.43
C ALA A 43 -8.42 -25.13 0.77
N ALA A 44 -8.07 -23.95 1.27
CA ALA A 44 -8.83 -23.24 2.30
C ALA A 44 -10.18 -22.69 1.78
N ASP A 45 -10.31 -22.51 0.47
CA ASP A 45 -11.49 -21.97 -0.21
C ASP A 45 -12.25 -23.05 -1.00
N GLU A 46 -11.84 -24.32 -0.91
CA GLU A 46 -12.58 -25.46 -1.47
C GLU A 46 -14.03 -25.48 -0.94
N GLY A 47 -14.99 -25.44 -1.86
CA GLY A 47 -16.43 -25.43 -1.55
C GLY A 47 -17.04 -24.05 -1.32
N ARG A 48 -16.25 -22.97 -1.40
CA ARG A 48 -16.81 -21.61 -1.46
C ARG A 48 -17.26 -21.29 -2.88
N LEU A 49 -18.38 -20.60 -3.00
CA LEU A 49 -18.78 -20.00 -4.26
C LEU A 49 -17.71 -18.99 -4.70
N PRO A 50 -17.40 -18.91 -6.01
CA PRO A 50 -16.50 -17.89 -6.51
C PRO A 50 -17.03 -16.50 -6.14
N PRO A 51 -16.16 -15.53 -5.83
CA PRO A 51 -16.62 -14.18 -5.54
C PRO A 51 -17.37 -13.61 -6.76
N PRO A 52 -18.39 -12.78 -6.54
CA PRO A 52 -19.21 -12.24 -7.61
C PRO A 52 -18.32 -11.50 -8.62
N GLY A 53 -18.55 -11.76 -9.91
CA GLY A 53 -17.78 -11.15 -11.00
C GLY A 53 -16.56 -11.96 -11.46
N MET A 54 -16.22 -13.09 -10.82
CA MET A 54 -15.20 -14.03 -11.32
C MET A 54 -15.66 -14.88 -12.51
N ASP A 55 -16.97 -15.01 -12.70
CA ASP A 55 -17.54 -15.72 -13.86
C ASP A 55 -17.52 -14.86 -15.14
N LEU A 56 -17.23 -13.56 -15.00
CA LEU A 56 -17.09 -12.65 -16.12
C LEU A 56 -15.71 -12.82 -16.74
N PRO A 57 -15.58 -12.75 -18.08
CA PRO A 57 -14.27 -12.67 -18.71
C PRO A 57 -13.53 -11.46 -18.11
N SER A 58 -12.27 -11.67 -17.70
CA SER A 58 -11.44 -10.58 -17.22
C SER A 58 -11.43 -9.46 -18.25
N PRO A 59 -11.58 -8.18 -17.86
CA PRO A 59 -11.56 -7.08 -18.81
C PRO A 59 -10.29 -7.18 -19.64
N ASN A 60 -10.45 -7.42 -20.94
CA ASN A 60 -9.34 -7.51 -21.87
C ASN A 60 -8.88 -6.09 -22.25
N LEU A 61 -7.66 -5.95 -22.77
CA LEU A 61 -7.19 -4.63 -23.24
C LEU A 61 -8.06 -4.06 -24.37
N ALA A 62 -8.82 -4.90 -25.06
CA ALA A 62 -9.81 -4.50 -26.07
C ALA A 62 -11.10 -3.91 -25.47
N SER A 63 -11.35 -4.11 -24.17
CA SER A 63 -12.50 -3.58 -23.43
C SER A 63 -12.20 -2.25 -22.75
N VAL A 64 -10.96 -1.76 -22.85
CA VAL A 64 -10.59 -0.45 -22.35
C VAL A 64 -11.23 0.59 -23.28
N PRO A 65 -12.10 1.47 -22.75
CA PRO A 65 -12.69 2.53 -23.55
C PRO A 65 -11.60 3.44 -24.13
N PRO A 66 -11.85 4.11 -25.27
CA PRO A 66 -10.90 5.04 -25.83
C PRO A 66 -10.49 6.09 -24.81
N ARG A 67 -9.24 6.56 -24.90
CA ARG A 67 -8.71 7.60 -24.03
C ARG A 67 -9.65 8.83 -24.10
N PRO A 68 -10.08 9.38 -22.96
CA PRO A 68 -10.86 10.62 -22.95
C PRO A 68 -10.12 11.75 -23.67
N GLU A 69 -10.87 12.60 -24.36
CA GLU A 69 -10.33 13.78 -25.01
C GLU A 69 -9.64 14.69 -23.97
N ARG A 70 -8.48 15.23 -24.33
CA ARG A 70 -7.73 16.11 -23.43
C ARG A 70 -8.45 17.47 -23.36
N PRO A 71 -8.69 18.04 -22.17
CA PRO A 71 -9.27 19.36 -22.05
C PRO A 71 -8.42 20.42 -22.77
N THR A 72 -9.09 21.41 -23.38
CA THR A 72 -8.43 22.52 -24.06
C THR A 72 -7.49 23.28 -23.10
N PRO A 73 -6.43 23.94 -23.60
CA PRO A 73 -5.55 24.78 -22.78
C PRO A 73 -6.32 25.81 -21.94
N GLU A 74 -7.37 26.41 -22.51
CA GLU A 74 -8.21 27.42 -21.87
C GLU A 74 -9.02 26.82 -20.71
N SER A 75 -9.58 25.62 -20.90
CA SER A 75 -10.28 24.88 -19.85
C SER A 75 -9.35 24.55 -18.68
N ARG A 76 -8.12 24.12 -18.98
CA ARG A 76 -7.10 23.86 -17.95
C ARG A 76 -6.69 25.13 -17.21
N ALA A 77 -6.55 26.25 -17.92
CA ALA A 77 -6.24 27.54 -17.31
C ALA A 77 -7.39 28.03 -16.41
N ALA A 78 -8.64 27.91 -16.86
CA ALA A 78 -9.82 28.28 -16.08
C ALA A 78 -9.95 27.45 -14.80
N LEU A 79 -9.75 26.12 -14.88
CA LEU A 79 -9.74 25.24 -13.72
C LEU A 79 -8.62 25.60 -12.73
N THR A 80 -7.43 25.90 -13.25
CA THR A 80 -6.29 26.29 -12.41
C THR A 80 -6.57 27.61 -11.68
N ALA A 81 -7.14 28.59 -12.38
CA ALA A 81 -7.54 29.87 -11.80
C ALA A 81 -8.65 29.70 -10.75
N ALA A 82 -9.66 28.88 -11.04
CA ALA A 82 -10.74 28.58 -10.10
C ALA A 82 -10.21 27.92 -8.80
N LEU A 83 -9.30 26.95 -8.92
CA LEU A 83 -8.68 26.32 -7.75
C LEU A 83 -7.77 27.28 -6.97
N ALA A 84 -7.12 28.23 -7.64
CA ALA A 84 -6.35 29.27 -6.97
C ALA A 84 -7.26 30.21 -6.17
N ALA A 85 -8.39 30.62 -6.73
CA ALA A 85 -9.39 31.44 -6.05
C ALA A 85 -10.05 30.72 -4.87
N ASP A 86 -10.34 29.42 -5.01
CA ASP A 86 -10.88 28.59 -3.94
C ASP A 86 -9.90 28.46 -2.76
N ARG A 87 -8.62 28.20 -3.05
CA ARG A 87 -7.56 28.18 -2.03
C ARG A 87 -7.37 29.53 -1.36
N ALA A 88 -7.52 30.64 -2.08
CA ALA A 88 -7.47 31.98 -1.50
C ALA A 88 -8.65 32.23 -0.56
N SER A 89 -9.87 31.85 -0.98
CA SER A 89 -11.10 31.98 -0.20
C SER A 89 -11.07 31.11 1.07
N SER A 90 -10.50 29.90 0.98
CA SER A 90 -10.39 28.96 2.09
C SER A 90 -9.44 29.40 3.21
N ARG A 91 -8.60 30.42 2.97
CA ARG A 91 -7.79 31.04 4.04
C ARG A 91 -8.60 31.96 4.94
N GLY A 92 -9.82 32.33 4.54
CA GLY A 92 -10.73 33.06 5.40
C GLY A 92 -11.18 32.19 6.59
N PRO A 93 -11.39 32.77 7.78
CA PRO A 93 -11.99 32.04 8.88
C PRO A 93 -13.38 31.55 8.45
N VAL A 94 -13.59 30.23 8.48
CA VAL A 94 -14.91 29.65 8.26
C VAL A 94 -15.79 30.09 9.43
N ILE A 95 -16.68 31.06 9.19
CA ILE A 95 -17.71 31.42 10.16
C ILE A 95 -18.70 30.26 10.18
N LEU A 96 -18.52 29.34 11.13
CA LEU A 96 -19.52 28.35 11.45
C LEU A 96 -20.79 29.10 11.80
N ARG A 97 -21.84 28.92 10.99
CA ARG A 97 -23.17 29.45 11.28
C ARG A 97 -23.53 28.98 12.69
N GLN A 98 -23.64 29.91 13.63
CA GLN A 98 -24.09 29.59 14.98
C GLN A 98 -25.45 28.91 14.84
N VAL A 99 -25.51 27.65 15.24
CA VAL A 99 -26.78 26.95 15.41
C VAL A 99 -27.51 27.74 16.49
N PRO A 100 -28.71 28.27 16.22
CA PRO A 100 -29.50 28.90 17.27
C PRO A 100 -29.61 27.94 18.43
N ASP A 101 -29.38 28.41 19.66
CA ASP A 101 -29.62 27.64 20.87
C ASP A 101 -31.09 27.21 20.88
N GLY A 102 -31.35 26.02 20.34
CA GLY A 102 -32.65 25.40 20.39
C GLY A 102 -32.86 24.98 21.83
N THR A 103 -33.45 25.85 22.64
CA THR A 103 -34.09 25.45 23.90
C THR A 103 -35.17 24.43 23.54
N GLY A 104 -34.81 23.15 23.55
CA GLY A 104 -35.72 22.06 23.30
C GLY A 104 -36.81 22.07 24.36
N THR A 105 -38.05 22.30 23.95
CA THR A 105 -39.22 22.10 24.80
C THR A 105 -39.29 20.63 25.18
N THR A 106 -39.06 20.31 26.45
CA THR A 106 -39.19 18.96 27.02
C THR A 106 -40.62 18.46 26.86
N SER A 107 -40.77 17.34 26.13
CA SER A 107 -42.03 16.58 26.08
C SER A 107 -42.06 15.57 27.24
N PRO A 108 -43.21 15.29 27.88
CA PRO A 108 -43.29 14.35 28.99
C PRO A 108 -42.84 12.95 28.56
N GLY A 109 -41.86 12.38 29.26
CA GLY A 109 -41.31 11.05 28.98
C GLY A 109 -39.94 11.02 28.29
N SER A 110 -39.40 12.16 27.87
CA SER A 110 -38.04 12.25 27.31
C SER A 110 -37.08 12.90 28.30
N PRO A 111 -35.95 12.25 28.67
CA PRO A 111 -34.95 12.87 29.53
C PRO A 111 -34.35 14.10 28.82
N PRO A 112 -34.02 15.17 29.56
CA PRO A 112 -33.40 16.36 28.97
C PRO A 112 -32.05 15.99 28.37
N VAL A 113 -31.93 16.09 27.05
CA VAL A 113 -30.64 15.99 26.37
C VAL A 113 -29.91 17.32 26.56
N PRO A 114 -28.67 17.33 27.08
CA PRO A 114 -27.89 18.55 27.21
C PRO A 114 -27.81 19.28 25.86
N GLY A 115 -28.27 20.54 25.82
CA GLY A 115 -28.33 21.33 24.58
C GLY A 115 -26.97 21.75 24.02
N ALA A 116 -25.89 21.49 24.76
CA ALA A 116 -24.53 21.73 24.31
C ALA A 116 -23.81 20.39 24.07
N PRO A 117 -23.10 20.24 22.93
CA PRO A 117 -22.26 19.07 22.73
C PRO A 117 -21.19 18.99 23.83
N PRO A 118 -20.74 17.78 24.21
CA PRO A 118 -19.64 17.63 25.15
C PRO A 118 -18.41 18.38 24.64
N ARG A 119 -17.66 19.00 25.56
CA ARG A 119 -16.42 19.71 25.24
C ARG A 119 -15.47 18.73 24.52
N PRO A 120 -14.85 19.12 23.39
CA PRO A 120 -13.91 18.24 22.70
C PRO A 120 -12.75 17.87 23.64
N PRO A 121 -12.21 16.64 23.53
CA PRO A 121 -11.05 16.23 24.30
C PRO A 121 -9.88 17.18 24.02
N SER A 122 -9.23 17.68 25.08
CA SER A 122 -8.00 18.45 24.92
C SER A 122 -6.85 17.47 24.68
N PHE A 123 -6.36 17.41 23.45
CA PHE A 123 -5.10 16.73 23.17
C PHE A 123 -3.94 17.55 23.70
N ALA A 124 -2.94 16.88 24.28
CA ALA A 124 -1.67 17.53 24.60
C ALA A 124 -1.04 18.06 23.31
N ALA A 125 -0.35 19.21 23.38
CA ALA A 125 0.37 19.76 22.25
C ALA A 125 1.40 18.74 21.76
N ALA A 126 1.40 18.45 20.45
CA ALA A 126 2.40 17.59 19.84
C ALA A 126 3.80 18.23 19.96
N PRO A 127 4.85 17.44 20.23
CA PRO A 127 6.22 17.95 20.22
C PRO A 127 6.58 18.47 18.81
N VAL A 128 7.35 19.56 18.77
CA VAL A 128 7.84 20.15 17.52
C VAL A 128 8.87 19.20 16.90
N ILE A 129 8.60 18.72 15.68
CA ILE A 129 9.57 17.95 14.89
C ILE A 129 10.42 18.96 14.09
N PRO A 130 11.73 19.09 14.36
CA PRO A 130 12.60 19.95 13.56
C PRO A 130 12.76 19.33 12.16
N TRP A 131 12.22 20.00 11.14
CA TRP A 131 12.37 19.59 9.74
C TRP A 131 13.75 19.95 9.15
N ASN A 132 14.58 20.68 9.89
CA ASN A 132 15.84 21.24 9.40
C ASN A 132 17.09 20.47 9.86
N ASP A 133 16.94 19.42 10.66
CA ASP A 133 18.07 18.61 11.10
C ASP A 133 18.10 17.31 10.29
N VAL A 134 19.22 17.15 9.56
CA VAL A 134 19.76 15.95 8.91
C VAL A 134 18.84 14.73 9.00
N ALA A 135 18.25 14.34 7.86
CA ALA A 135 17.54 13.07 7.73
C ALA A 135 18.40 11.95 8.32
N PRO A 136 17.88 11.14 9.26
CA PRO A 136 18.65 10.03 9.81
C PRO A 136 19.12 9.14 8.64
N PRO A 137 20.37 8.64 8.67
CA PRO A 137 20.88 7.80 7.60
C PRO A 137 19.90 6.66 7.38
N ARG A 138 19.35 6.60 6.16
CA ARG A 138 18.46 5.54 5.71
C ARG A 138 19.18 4.24 6.02
N ALA A 139 18.64 3.42 6.93
CA ALA A 139 19.17 2.09 7.14
C ALA A 139 19.24 1.43 5.76
N SER A 140 20.46 1.17 5.29
CA SER A 140 20.72 0.46 4.06
C SER A 140 19.93 -0.83 4.14
N ARG A 141 18.91 -0.92 3.29
CA ARG A 141 18.12 -2.13 3.04
C ARG A 141 19.12 -3.27 2.95
N ALA A 142 19.09 -4.17 3.94
CA ALA A 142 19.83 -5.43 3.85
C ALA A 142 19.53 -6.03 2.47
N GLU A 143 20.58 -6.29 1.70
CA GLU A 143 20.50 -6.98 0.43
C GLU A 143 19.65 -8.24 0.64
N LEU A 144 18.45 -8.22 0.08
CA LEU A 144 17.70 -9.45 -0.16
C LEU A 144 18.58 -10.29 -1.10
N PRO A 145 18.79 -11.59 -0.83
CA PRO A 145 19.53 -12.44 -1.76
C PRO A 145 18.85 -12.36 -3.12
N ALA A 146 19.67 -12.12 -4.15
CA ALA A 146 19.24 -12.02 -5.53
C ALA A 146 18.28 -13.18 -5.85
N SER A 147 17.07 -12.82 -6.27
CA SER A 147 16.10 -13.76 -6.79
C SER A 147 16.79 -14.59 -7.88
N ALA A 148 16.90 -15.90 -7.65
CA ALA A 148 17.50 -16.82 -8.59
C ALA A 148 16.79 -16.68 -9.93
N VAL A 149 17.52 -16.18 -10.93
CA VAL A 149 17.11 -16.21 -12.33
C VAL A 149 17.01 -17.69 -12.70
N PRO A 150 15.88 -18.17 -13.27
CA PRO A 150 15.77 -19.56 -13.68
C PRO A 150 16.83 -19.86 -14.74
N THR A 151 17.78 -20.73 -14.39
CA THR A 151 18.82 -21.22 -15.28
C THR A 151 18.15 -21.97 -16.43
N LEU A 152 18.22 -21.41 -17.65
CA LEU A 152 17.89 -22.11 -18.88
C LEU A 152 18.73 -23.40 -18.96
N ARG A 153 18.04 -24.53 -19.10
CA ARG A 153 18.65 -25.86 -19.24
C ARG A 153 19.51 -25.89 -20.51
N PRO A 154 20.83 -26.16 -20.44
CA PRO A 154 21.65 -26.33 -21.63
C PRO A 154 21.17 -27.57 -22.39
N GLY A 155 20.66 -27.40 -23.61
CA GLY A 155 20.29 -28.51 -24.51
C GLY A 155 18.82 -28.56 -24.97
N ALA A 156 17.96 -27.61 -24.57
CA ALA A 156 16.68 -27.46 -25.24
C ALA A 156 16.89 -26.68 -26.55
N ALA A 157 16.67 -27.35 -27.69
CA ALA A 157 16.64 -26.69 -29.00
C ALA A 157 15.60 -25.54 -28.97
N PRO A 158 15.94 -24.34 -29.48
CA PRO A 158 15.00 -23.25 -29.51
C PRO A 158 13.79 -23.64 -30.37
N PRO A 159 12.55 -23.27 -29.97
CA PRO A 159 11.40 -23.43 -30.85
C PRO A 159 11.65 -22.63 -32.15
N PRO A 160 11.15 -23.11 -33.30
CA PRO A 160 11.29 -22.36 -34.55
C PRO A 160 10.68 -20.97 -34.37
N PRO A 161 11.31 -19.91 -34.90
CA PRO A 161 10.76 -18.57 -34.80
C PRO A 161 9.37 -18.53 -35.45
N PRO A 162 8.40 -17.82 -34.86
CA PRO A 162 7.16 -17.51 -35.56
C PRO A 162 7.51 -16.79 -36.88
N ARG A 163 6.81 -17.14 -37.96
CA ARG A 163 6.96 -16.48 -39.27
C ARG A 163 6.85 -14.96 -39.05
N ALA A 164 7.94 -14.25 -39.36
CA ALA A 164 7.99 -12.80 -39.29
C ALA A 164 6.89 -12.22 -40.21
N LEU A 165 5.89 -11.59 -39.61
CA LEU A 165 5.14 -10.56 -40.29
C LEU A 165 6.12 -9.41 -40.56
N ALA A 166 6.05 -8.84 -41.76
CA ALA A 166 6.93 -7.76 -42.20
C ALA A 166 6.99 -6.64 -41.15
N PRO A 167 8.15 -5.99 -40.93
CA PRO A 167 8.24 -4.88 -40.01
C PRO A 167 7.32 -3.75 -40.47
N GLU A 168 6.36 -3.40 -39.62
CA GLU A 168 5.56 -2.20 -39.74
C GLU A 168 6.49 -0.98 -39.65
N PRO A 169 6.31 0.08 -40.47
CA PRO A 169 7.13 1.28 -40.36
C PRO A 169 6.94 1.93 -38.99
N GLU A 170 8.01 2.06 -38.22
CA GLU A 170 7.99 2.76 -36.93
C GLU A 170 7.53 4.20 -37.12
N PRO A 171 6.52 4.68 -36.37
CA PRO A 171 6.16 6.08 -36.38
C PRO A 171 7.31 6.90 -35.82
N ALA A 172 7.84 7.84 -36.61
CA ALA A 172 8.91 8.73 -36.21
C ALA A 172 8.51 9.48 -34.93
N LEU A 173 9.29 9.29 -33.87
CA LEU A 173 9.12 10.04 -32.62
C LEU A 173 9.45 11.51 -32.88
N PRO A 174 8.71 12.46 -32.28
CA PRO A 174 9.10 13.86 -32.29
C PRO A 174 10.49 14.01 -31.68
N GLU A 175 11.41 14.66 -32.41
CA GLU A 175 12.75 14.99 -31.91
C GLU A 175 12.62 15.84 -30.63
N LEU A 176 13.09 15.29 -29.52
CA LEU A 176 13.27 16.06 -28.29
C LEU A 176 14.44 17.03 -28.52
N PRO A 177 14.31 18.32 -28.16
CA PRO A 177 15.44 19.22 -28.19
C PRO A 177 16.53 18.69 -27.26
N ASP A 178 17.76 18.55 -27.79
CA ASP A 178 18.95 18.10 -27.05
C ASP A 178 19.39 19.06 -25.94
N GLU A 179 18.78 20.25 -25.89
CA GLU A 179 19.17 21.30 -24.97
C GLU A 179 18.39 21.20 -23.65
N ALA A 180 19.06 20.69 -22.64
CA ALA A 180 18.55 20.71 -21.27
C ALA A 180 18.31 22.18 -20.84
N PRO A 181 17.15 22.48 -20.21
CA PRO A 181 16.87 23.83 -19.74
C PRO A 181 17.95 24.28 -18.76
N ALA A 182 18.37 25.55 -18.90
CA ALA A 182 19.38 26.15 -18.04
C ALA A 182 19.03 25.97 -16.55
N PRO A 183 20.01 25.67 -15.69
CA PRO A 183 19.77 25.53 -14.26
C PRO A 183 19.22 26.84 -13.68
N PRO A 184 18.28 26.77 -12.71
CA PRO A 184 17.73 27.96 -12.09
C PRO A 184 18.82 28.74 -11.33
N PRO A 185 18.68 30.07 -11.21
CA PRO A 185 19.64 30.91 -10.50
C PRO A 185 19.73 30.51 -9.02
N PRO A 186 20.95 30.53 -8.42
CA PRO A 186 21.20 30.04 -7.06
C PRO A 186 20.49 30.85 -5.97
N ASP A 187 20.04 32.07 -6.28
CA ASP A 187 19.37 32.96 -5.33
C ASP A 187 17.98 32.49 -4.89
N LEU A 188 17.39 31.51 -5.59
CA LEU A 188 16.10 30.90 -5.20
C LEU A 188 16.24 29.79 -4.15
N LEU A 189 17.47 29.34 -3.86
CA LEU A 189 17.74 28.26 -2.89
C LEU A 189 18.35 28.76 -1.58
N ALA A 190 18.68 30.04 -1.49
CA ALA A 190 19.20 30.62 -0.26
C ALA A 190 18.04 31.03 0.66
N PRO A 191 18.04 30.63 1.95
CA PRO A 191 17.06 31.15 2.90
C PRO A 191 17.23 32.66 3.08
N PRO A 192 16.14 33.41 3.37
CA PRO A 192 16.23 34.85 3.59
C PRO A 192 17.18 35.12 4.76
N ARG A 193 18.15 36.02 4.53
CA ARG A 193 19.03 36.53 5.59
C ARG A 193 18.20 37.44 6.48
N ASN A 194 17.75 36.93 7.63
CA ASN A 194 17.13 37.75 8.66
C ASN A 194 18.18 38.76 9.19
N ARG A 195 17.86 40.06 9.11
CA ARG A 195 18.50 41.14 9.88
C ARG A 195 17.62 41.50 11.05
#